data_AF-A0A830D1T7-F1
#
_entry.id   AF-A0A830D1T7-F1
#
_cell.length_a   1.000
_cell.length_b   1.000
_cell.length_c   1.000
_cell.angle_alpha   90.00
_cell.angle_beta   90.00
_cell.angle_gamma   90.00
#
_symmetry.space_group_name_H-M   'P 1'
#
loop_
_entity.id
_entity.type
_entity.pdbx_description
1 polymer ?
#
loop_
_entity_poly.entity_id
_entity_poly.type
_entity_poly.pdbx_seq_one_letter_code
_entity_poly.pdbx_strand_id
1 'polypeptide(L)'
;MVLIVGAGPGGLATSACLNLQNIPNIVLEREDCCASLWKKRAYDRLKLHLAKQFCELPHMPFPPNAPTYVPKRDFIQYLDDYVSHLNVTPLCHRRVVCASFDGNWLVVAKNTIFGTT
;
A
#
# COMPACT_ATOMS: atom_id res chain seq x y z
N MET A 1 5.51 11.96 14.00
CA MET A 1 4.54 11.62 12.95
C MET A 1 5.30 11.12 11.73
N VAL A 2 4.82 10.06 11.08
CA VAL A 2 5.50 9.44 9.92
C VAL A 2 4.69 9.70 8.65
N LEU A 3 5.36 10.07 7.57
CA LEU A 3 4.74 10.16 6.24
C LEU A 3 5.26 9.02 5.36
N ILE A 4 4.35 8.25 4.77
CA ILE A 4 4.64 7.14 3.88
C ILE A 4 4.23 7.53 2.47
N VAL A 5 5.13 7.32 1.51
CA VAL A 5 4.88 7.64 0.09
C VAL A 5 4.65 6.35 -0.68
N GLY A 6 3.42 6.18 -1.18
CA GLY A 6 2.94 5.03 -1.94
C GLY A 6 2.16 4.02 -1.10
N ALA A 7 1.00 3.59 -1.61
CA ALA A 7 0.15 2.55 -1.04
C ALA A 7 0.30 1.21 -1.76
N GLY A 8 1.53 0.88 -2.17
CA GLY A 8 1.90 -0.48 -2.58
C GLY A 8 2.12 -1.40 -1.35
N PRO A 9 2.40 -2.70 -1.56
CA PRO A 9 2.55 -3.66 -0.45
C PRO A 9 3.49 -3.19 0.67
N GLY A 10 4.64 -2.59 0.33
CA GLY A 10 5.58 -2.06 1.32
C GLY A 10 5.05 -0.88 2.14
N GLY A 11 4.34 0.07 1.51
CA GLY A 11 3.75 1.20 2.21
C GLY A 11 2.57 0.80 3.09
N LEU A 12 1.75 -0.15 2.61
CA LEU A 12 0.66 -0.73 3.38
C LEU A 12 1.17 -1.46 4.63
N ALA A 13 2.18 -2.33 4.47
CA ALA A 13 2.82 -3.02 5.58
C ALA A 13 3.43 -2.06 6.59
N THR A 14 4.10 -1.00 6.12
CA THR A 14 4.70 0.01 6.98
C THR A 14 3.63 0.73 7.82
N SER A 15 2.54 1.18 7.19
CA SER A 15 1.43 1.84 7.89
C SER A 15 0.77 0.93 8.91
N ALA A 16 0.52 -0.33 8.53
CA ALA A 16 -0.06 -1.33 9.43
C ALA A 16 0.82 -1.59 10.67
N CYS A 17 2.13 -1.75 10.50
CA CYS A 17 3.06 -1.91 11.63
C CYS A 17 3.05 -0.68 12.55
N LEU A 18 3.00 0.54 12.00
CA LEU A 18 2.93 1.78 12.78
C LEU A 18 1.59 1.90 13.53
N ASN A 19 0.48 1.53 12.90
CA ASN A 19 -0.84 1.51 13.52
C ASN A 19 -0.86 0.59 14.75
N LEU A 20 -0.32 -0.62 14.63
CA LEU A 20 -0.23 -1.58 15.75
C LEU A 20 0.63 -1.07 16.92
N GLN A 21 1.58 -0.17 16.64
CA GLN A 21 2.43 0.48 17.65
C GLN A 21 1.85 1.84 18.13
N ASN A 22 0.65 2.22 17.71
CA ASN A 22 0.03 3.52 18.00
C ASN A 22 0.88 4.72 17.57
N ILE A 23 1.67 4.58 16.49
CA ILE A 23 2.49 5.68 15.95
C ILE A 23 1.69 6.42 14.86
N PRO A 24 1.42 7.74 15.03
CA PRO A 24 0.67 8.51 14.05
C PRO A 24 1.38 8.55 12.69
N ASN A 25 0.66 8.14 11.65
CA ASN A 25 1.18 8.09 10.28
C ASN A 25 0.13 8.49 9.23
N ILE A 26 0.63 8.91 8.06
CA ILE A 26 -0.17 9.25 6.89
C ILE A 26 0.45 8.55 5.67
N VAL A 27 -0.37 7.88 4.87
CA VAL A 27 0.05 7.29 3.58
C VAL A 27 -0.48 8.15 2.44
N LEU A 28 0.40 8.60 1.53
CA LEU A 28 0.03 9.32 0.32
C LEU A 28 0.15 8.39 -0.90
N GLU A 29 -0.93 8.25 -1.67
CA GLU A 29 -0.95 7.47 -2.92
C GLU A 29 -1.29 8.37 -4.10
N ARG A 30 -0.53 8.25 -5.19
CA ARG A 30 -0.70 9.12 -6.37
C ARG A 30 -1.91 8.71 -7.21
N GLU A 31 -2.23 7.43 -7.22
CA GLU A 31 -3.37 6.86 -7.93
C GLU A 31 -4.65 6.95 -7.06
N ASP A 32 -5.76 6.49 -7.60
CA ASP A 32 -7.09 6.42 -6.99
C ASP A 32 -7.29 5.18 -6.08
N CYS A 33 -6.32 4.28 -5.99
CA CYS A 33 -6.45 3.05 -5.21
C CYS A 33 -5.12 2.51 -4.68
N CYS A 34 -5.22 1.75 -3.59
CA CYS A 34 -4.11 0.94 -3.05
C CYS A 34 -3.65 -0.12 -4.07
N ALA A 35 -2.36 -0.45 -4.01
CA ALA A 35 -1.75 -1.46 -4.85
C ALA A 35 -2.02 -1.27 -6.36
N SER A 36 -2.07 -0.01 -6.81
CA SER A 36 -2.43 0.39 -8.18
C SER A 36 -1.62 -0.31 -9.28
N LEU A 37 -0.33 -0.61 -9.04
CA LEU A 37 0.48 -1.42 -9.94
C LEU A 37 -0.16 -2.79 -10.19
N TRP A 38 -0.56 -3.48 -9.11
CA TRP A 38 -1.21 -4.79 -9.19
C TRP A 38 -2.59 -4.67 -9.82
N LYS A 39 -3.40 -3.70 -9.39
CA LYS A 39 -4.78 -3.56 -9.88
C LYS A 39 -4.87 -3.15 -11.34
N LYS A 40 -4.02 -2.23 -11.79
CA LYS A 40 -4.17 -1.53 -13.08
C LYS A 40 -3.10 -1.84 -14.12
N ARG A 41 -1.92 -2.28 -13.72
CA ARG A 41 -0.74 -2.34 -14.61
C ARG A 41 -0.13 -3.73 -14.77
N ALA A 42 -0.47 -4.68 -13.90
CA ALA A 42 0.00 -6.06 -13.99
C ALA A 42 -0.84 -6.90 -14.97
N TYR A 43 -0.20 -7.84 -15.69
CA TYR A 43 -0.90 -8.79 -16.57
C TYR A 43 -1.84 -9.72 -15.79
N ASP A 44 -2.99 -10.07 -16.36
CA ASP A 44 -3.99 -10.89 -15.67
C ASP A 44 -3.53 -12.31 -15.36
N ARG A 45 -2.65 -12.86 -16.20
CA ARG A 45 -2.07 -14.20 -16.01
C ARG A 45 -0.93 -14.25 -14.97
N LEU A 46 -0.57 -13.12 -14.37
CA LEU A 46 0.54 -13.04 -13.44
C LEU A 46 0.27 -13.89 -12.19
N LYS A 47 1.32 -14.55 -11.72
CA LYS A 47 1.41 -15.20 -10.41
C LYS A 47 2.65 -14.69 -9.69
N LEU A 48 2.64 -14.72 -8.37
CA LEU A 48 3.85 -14.49 -7.59
C LEU A 48 4.89 -15.56 -7.95
N HIS A 49 6.11 -15.12 -8.19
CA HIS A 49 7.23 -16.01 -8.54
C HIS A 49 7.87 -16.66 -7.31
N LEU A 50 7.68 -16.04 -6.14
CA LEU A 50 8.06 -16.62 -4.85
C LEU A 50 6.87 -17.34 -4.22
N ALA A 51 7.18 -18.32 -3.37
CA ALA A 51 6.17 -19.01 -2.59
C ALA A 51 5.50 -18.05 -1.58
N LYS A 52 4.22 -18.31 -1.26
CA LYS A 52 3.36 -17.41 -0.47
C LYS A 52 3.97 -16.96 0.87
N GLN A 53 4.76 -17.82 1.51
CA GLN A 53 5.42 -17.52 2.79
C GLN A 53 6.44 -16.37 2.70
N PHE A 54 6.96 -16.10 1.50
CA PHE A 54 7.91 -15.00 1.26
C PHE A 54 7.22 -13.71 0.81
N CYS A 55 5.91 -13.73 0.63
CA CYS A 55 5.13 -12.61 0.10
C CYS A 55 4.03 -12.14 1.05
N GLU A 56 3.91 -12.76 2.23
CA GLU A 56 2.98 -12.31 3.26
C GLU A 56 3.46 -10.99 3.87
N LEU A 57 2.52 -10.10 4.11
CA LEU A 57 2.74 -8.87 4.84
C LEU A 57 2.72 -9.14 6.36
N PRO A 58 3.44 -8.32 7.14
CA PRO A 58 3.53 -8.48 8.58
C PRO A 58 2.16 -8.57 9.24
N HIS A 59 2.04 -9.48 10.21
CA HIS A 59 0.83 -9.68 11.02
C HIS A 59 -0.37 -10.30 10.31
N MET A 60 -0.26 -10.69 9.02
CA MET A 60 -1.35 -11.34 8.31
C MET A 60 -0.83 -12.36 7.30
N PRO A 61 -0.73 -13.65 7.66
CA PRO A 61 -0.32 -14.69 6.72
C PRO A 61 -1.38 -14.88 5.63
N PHE A 62 -0.98 -15.49 4.52
CA PHE A 62 -1.96 -15.96 3.53
C PHE A 62 -2.85 -17.07 4.11
N PRO A 63 -4.10 -17.22 3.61
CA PRO A 63 -4.95 -18.34 3.97
C PRO A 63 -4.25 -19.71 3.75
N PRO A 64 -4.49 -20.72 4.62
CA PRO A 64 -3.85 -22.03 4.50
C PRO A 64 -4.11 -22.70 3.13
N ASN A 65 -5.32 -22.51 2.59
CA ASN A 65 -5.75 -23.03 1.29
C ASN A 65 -5.25 -22.21 0.08
N ALA A 66 -4.57 -21.09 0.29
CA ALA A 66 -4.01 -20.32 -0.82
C ALA A 66 -2.92 -21.14 -1.56
N PRO A 67 -2.82 -21.06 -2.90
CA PRO A 67 -1.79 -21.75 -3.67
C PRO A 67 -0.37 -21.35 -3.24
N THR A 68 0.61 -22.24 -3.44
CA THR A 68 2.03 -21.92 -3.18
C THR A 68 2.48 -20.67 -3.94
N TYR A 69 2.09 -20.55 -5.22
CA TYR A 69 2.35 -19.38 -6.05
C TYR A 69 1.04 -18.65 -6.31
N VAL A 70 0.81 -17.58 -5.56
CA VAL A 70 -0.48 -16.88 -5.49
C VAL A 70 -0.76 -16.16 -6.83
N PRO A 71 -1.92 -16.38 -7.46
CA PRO A 71 -2.35 -15.60 -8.62
C PRO A 71 -2.54 -14.12 -8.29
N LYS A 72 -2.35 -13.24 -9.29
CA LYS A 72 -2.57 -11.78 -9.18
C LYS A 72 -3.88 -11.44 -8.47
N ARG A 73 -4.99 -12.07 -8.89
CA ARG A 73 -6.32 -11.80 -8.35
C ARG A 73 -6.38 -12.02 -6.83
N ASP A 74 -5.85 -13.16 -6.39
CA ASP A 74 -5.89 -13.56 -4.98
C ASP A 74 -4.92 -12.71 -4.15
N PHE A 75 -3.79 -12.28 -4.74
CA PHE A 75 -2.88 -11.33 -4.10
C PHE A 75 -3.51 -9.95 -3.94
N ILE A 76 -4.26 -9.47 -4.94
CA ILE A 76 -5.02 -8.20 -4.82
C ILE A 76 -6.05 -8.29 -3.70
N GLN A 77 -6.82 -9.38 -3.64
CA GLN A 77 -7.79 -9.60 -2.57
C GLN A 77 -7.11 -9.60 -1.20
N TYR A 78 -6.00 -10.33 -1.07
CA TYR A 78 -5.19 -10.35 0.15
C TYR A 78 -4.75 -8.94 0.60
N LEU A 79 -4.32 -8.08 -0.33
CA LEU A 79 -3.95 -6.69 -0.01
C LEU A 79 -5.16 -5.84 0.41
N ASP A 80 -6.31 -6.02 -0.21
CA ASP A 80 -7.55 -5.31 0.17
C ASP A 80 -8.03 -5.75 1.56
N ASP A 81 -7.96 -7.04 1.84
CA ASP A 81 -8.25 -7.59 3.16
C ASP A 81 -7.25 -7.04 4.20
N TYR A 82 -5.96 -6.97 3.87
CA TYR A 82 -4.92 -6.42 4.75
C TYR A 82 -5.20 -4.97 5.15
N VAL A 83 -5.54 -4.12 4.17
CA VAL A 83 -5.87 -2.72 4.39
C VAL A 83 -7.06 -2.57 5.34
N SER A 84 -8.12 -3.36 5.13
CA SER A 84 -9.32 -3.33 5.97
C SER A 84 -9.07 -3.85 7.39
N HIS A 85 -8.34 -4.96 7.56
CA HIS A 85 -8.09 -5.57 8.87
C HIS A 85 -7.18 -4.71 9.77
N LEU A 86 -6.21 -4.00 9.18
CA LEU A 86 -5.21 -3.22 9.92
C LEU A 86 -5.45 -1.71 9.86
N ASN A 87 -6.66 -1.30 9.47
CA ASN A 87 -7.13 0.08 9.44
C ASN A 87 -6.16 1.04 8.72
N VAL A 88 -5.61 0.61 7.60
CA VAL A 88 -4.75 1.46 6.77
C VAL A 88 -5.64 2.30 5.87
N THR A 89 -5.51 3.62 5.90
CA THR A 89 -6.38 4.54 5.12
C THR A 89 -5.55 5.49 4.26
N PRO A 90 -5.07 5.05 3.08
CA PRO A 90 -4.25 5.90 2.23
C PRO A 90 -5.02 7.07 1.62
N LEU A 91 -4.40 8.25 1.67
CA LEU A 91 -4.88 9.43 0.96
C LEU A 91 -4.52 9.30 -0.52
N CYS A 92 -5.48 8.79 -1.28
CA CYS A 92 -5.39 8.66 -2.73
C CYS A 92 -5.42 10.03 -3.43
N HIS A 93 -5.03 10.05 -4.70
CA HIS A 93 -4.89 11.26 -5.51
C HIS A 93 -3.95 12.32 -4.89
N ARG A 94 -2.88 11.87 -4.23
CA ARG A 94 -1.84 12.72 -3.64
C ARG A 94 -0.49 12.31 -4.22
N ARG A 95 -0.04 13.05 -5.23
CA ARG A 95 1.28 12.85 -5.84
C ARG A 95 2.30 13.66 -5.07
N VAL A 96 3.20 12.99 -4.36
CA VAL A 96 4.41 13.62 -3.84
C VAL A 96 5.31 14.05 -5.00
N VAL A 97 5.76 15.30 -4.97
CA VAL A 97 6.58 15.94 -6.01
C VAL A 97 8.02 16.08 -5.56
N CYS A 98 8.23 16.49 -4.30
CA CYS A 98 9.56 16.56 -3.71
C CYS A 98 9.49 16.38 -2.19
N ALA A 99 10.62 15.99 -1.63
CA ALA A 99 10.86 15.94 -0.19
C ALA A 99 12.26 16.52 0.08
N SER A 100 12.37 17.39 1.08
CA SER A 100 13.63 17.96 1.55
C SER A 100 13.70 17.89 3.07
N PHE A 101 14.92 17.86 3.60
CA PHE A 101 15.15 17.77 5.03
C PHE A 101 15.90 19.02 5.52
N ASP A 102 15.30 19.73 6.46
CA ASP A 102 15.88 20.90 7.14
C ASP A 102 15.46 20.88 8.61
N GLY A 103 16.11 20.00 9.39
CA GLY A 103 15.71 19.66 10.76
C GLY A 103 14.44 18.79 10.84
N ASN A 104 13.46 19.06 9.97
CA ASN A 104 12.27 18.25 9.74
C ASN A 104 12.12 17.94 8.25
N TRP A 105 11.32 16.91 7.94
CA TRP A 105 10.93 16.61 6.56
C TRP A 105 9.87 17.61 6.06
N LEU A 106 10.20 18.32 4.99
CA LEU A 106 9.26 19.10 4.19
C LEU A 106 8.89 18.28 2.95
N VAL A 107 7.60 17.98 2.78
CA VAL A 107 7.12 17.18 1.64
C VAL A 107 6.04 17.95 0.89
N VAL A 108 6.27 18.16 -0.42
CA VAL A 108 5.33 18.84 -1.30
C VAL A 108 4.56 17.79 -2.08
N ALA A 109 3.23 17.79 -1.94
CA ALA A 109 2.33 16.91 -2.67
C ALA A 109 1.27 17.71 -3.45
N LYS A 110 0.93 17.24 -4.65
CA LYS A 110 -0.15 17.78 -5.49
C LYS A 110 -1.37 16.89 -5.40
N ASN A 111 -2.54 17.51 -5.27
CA ASN A 111 -3.81 16.84 -5.49
C ASN A 111 -3.96 16.54 -7.00
N THR A 112 -4.20 15.29 -7.37
CA THR A 112 -4.35 14.87 -8.78
C THR A 112 -5.80 14.84 -9.24
N ILE A 113 -6.76 15.19 -8.38
CA ILE A 113 -8.15 15.41 -8.76
C ILE A 113 -8.25 16.82 -9.38
N PHE A 114 -8.55 16.90 -10.67
CA PHE A 114 -8.86 18.16 -11.36
C PHE A 114 -10.35 18.49 -11.16
N GLY A 115 -10.68 19.43 -10.26
CA GLY A 115 -12.06 19.90 -9.99
C GLY A 115 -12.89 18.90 -9.15
N THR A 116 -13.56 19.26 -8.07
CA THR A 116 -14.60 20.29 -7.98
C THR A 116 -14.58 20.92 -6.58
N THR A 117 -14.32 22.21 -6.51
CA THR A 117 -14.88 23.11 -5.49
C THR A 117 -15.51 24.27 -6.24
#